data_AF-G8SK71-F1
#
_entry.id   AF-G8SK71-F1
#
_cell.length_a   1.000
_cell.length_b   1.000
_cell.length_c   1.000
_cell.angle_alpha   90.00
_cell.angle_beta   90.00
_cell.angle_gamma   90.00
#
_symmetry.space_group_name_H-M   'P 1'
#
loop_
_entity.id
_entity.type
_entity.pdbx_description
1 polymer ?
#
loop_
_entity_poly.entity_id
_entity_poly.type
_entity_poly.pdbx_seq_one_letter_code
_entity_poly.pdbx_strand_id
1 'polypeptide(L)'
;MEQERLAALHEYRLRDTPPGEELQAVLRVAATIAGVPWASLNLIDERSQFQLVTLSRAPVQCARDDSMCAVTVESGRFTHVPDARLDPVYRNNPWVTGVLGDIRFYAAAPLITPAGHALGTLCVTDSVPHHLRPEERAQITDLAAIVVAFFERRRQARETAELAATVQARQRWTDTLLETIDTAVIACDASEKVTLWNRAAREWHGRSGEGDPRGTDVARRFGLFEPDGVTTIPDDELPLQIALRRGITVTGREMMIRRPVGEPVHVRVNAGPLRGPAGEIQGAVLAQADVTADRRRRRLIEEARERLAAANAELERSNADLTNFAAAVGHDLIAPLAAVGGFLELLAMEGCPEAAAGSAEVTRMRDVIDGLLAGALADRARPSGPARGRR
;
A
#
# COMPACT_ATOMS: atom_id res chain seq x y z
N MET A 1 3.46 -2.71 41.98
CA MET A 1 2.88 -1.66 42.84
C MET A 1 3.32 -0.25 42.43
N GLU A 2 4.56 0.21 42.69
CA GLU A 2 4.95 1.60 42.35
C GLU A 2 5.18 1.84 40.84
N GLN A 3 5.84 0.90 40.15
CA GLN A 3 6.04 0.99 38.70
C GLN A 3 4.71 1.00 37.92
N GLU A 4 3.73 0.22 38.37
CA GLU A 4 2.38 0.16 37.77
C GLU A 4 1.61 1.46 38.00
N ARG A 5 1.76 2.08 39.18
CA ARG A 5 1.19 3.40 39.49
C ARG A 5 1.79 4.50 38.61
N LEU A 6 3.11 4.49 38.41
CA LEU A 6 3.80 5.43 37.52
C LEU A 6 3.40 5.22 36.06
N ALA A 7 3.29 3.96 35.61
CA ALA A 7 2.78 3.63 34.29
C ALA A 7 1.35 4.16 34.10
N ALA A 8 0.47 3.94 35.08
CA ALA A 8 -0.87 4.49 35.08
C ALA A 8 -0.84 6.02 35.00
N LEU A 9 -0.06 6.72 35.83
CA LEU A 9 0.06 8.18 35.80
C LEU A 9 0.45 8.71 34.41
N HIS A 10 1.40 8.05 33.74
CA HIS A 10 1.88 8.44 32.42
C HIS A 10 0.82 8.18 31.33
N GLU A 11 0.00 7.15 31.49
CA GLU A 11 -1.08 6.80 30.55
C GLU A 11 -2.13 7.91 30.42
N TYR A 12 -2.48 8.59 31.51
CA TYR A 12 -3.46 9.69 31.45
C TYR A 12 -2.94 10.95 30.77
N ARG A 13 -1.62 11.10 30.57
CA ARG A 13 -0.99 12.28 29.94
C ARG A 13 -1.47 13.62 30.53
N LEU A 14 -1.68 13.66 31.85
CA LEU A 14 -2.30 14.80 32.55
C LEU A 14 -1.46 16.08 32.50
N ARG A 15 -0.16 15.99 32.20
CA ARG A 15 0.76 17.14 32.09
C ARG A 15 0.71 17.84 30.73
N ASP A 16 0.25 17.15 29.69
CA ASP A 16 0.40 17.62 28.30
C ASP A 16 -0.69 18.61 27.88
N THR A 17 -1.70 18.83 28.72
CA THR A 17 -2.75 19.82 28.45
C THR A 17 -3.05 20.65 29.69
N PRO A 18 -3.18 21.98 29.55
CA PRO A 18 -3.54 22.83 30.67
C PRO A 18 -4.85 22.38 31.31
N PRO A 19 -4.97 22.55 32.63
CA PRO A 19 -6.18 22.17 33.35
C PRO A 19 -7.36 23.03 32.92
N GLY A 20 -8.48 22.40 32.59
CA GLY A 20 -9.71 23.09 32.23
C GLY A 20 -10.33 23.84 33.41
N GLU A 21 -11.24 24.77 33.10
CA GLU A 21 -12.06 25.50 34.09
C GLU A 21 -12.81 24.55 35.03
N GLU A 22 -13.12 23.33 34.59
CA GLU A 22 -13.83 22.33 35.38
C GLU A 22 -13.02 21.91 36.62
N LEU A 23 -11.70 21.70 36.48
CA LEU A 23 -10.84 21.32 37.61
C LEU A 23 -10.69 22.49 38.60
N GLN A 24 -10.62 23.72 38.11
CA GLN A 24 -10.63 24.90 38.98
C GLN A 24 -11.94 25.04 39.75
N ALA A 25 -13.08 24.71 39.13
CA ALA A 25 -14.37 24.69 39.82
C ALA A 25 -14.39 23.67 40.96
N VAL A 26 -13.87 22.47 40.73
CA VAL A 26 -13.74 21.45 41.78
C VAL A 26 -12.88 21.96 42.94
N LEU A 27 -11.75 22.63 42.66
CA LEU A 27 -10.92 23.20 43.73
C LEU A 27 -11.65 24.27 44.55
N ARG A 28 -12.42 25.15 43.90
CA ARG A 28 -13.24 26.15 44.61
C ARG A 28 -14.28 25.49 45.51
N VAL A 29 -14.94 24.44 45.04
CA VAL A 29 -15.93 23.71 45.85
C VAL A 29 -15.24 23.01 47.03
N ALA A 30 -14.09 22.37 46.81
CA ALA A 30 -13.33 21.74 47.88
C ALA A 30 -12.87 22.73 48.97
N ALA A 31 -12.36 23.89 48.57
CA ALA A 31 -11.97 24.96 49.48
C ALA A 31 -13.16 25.49 50.29
N THR A 32 -14.31 25.70 49.65
CA THR A 32 -15.54 26.15 50.32
C THR A 32 -16.07 25.12 51.32
N ILE A 33 -16.08 23.83 50.96
CA ILE A 33 -16.50 22.75 51.88
C ILE A 33 -15.60 22.71 53.11
N ALA A 34 -14.29 22.85 52.91
CA ALA A 34 -13.31 22.79 53.99
C ALA A 34 -13.21 24.10 54.79
N GLY A 35 -13.76 25.21 54.29
CA GLY A 35 -13.66 26.52 54.93
C GLY A 35 -12.25 27.14 54.87
N VAL A 36 -11.43 26.77 53.89
CA VAL A 36 -10.00 27.15 53.82
C VAL A 36 -9.66 27.91 52.55
N PRO A 37 -8.58 28.73 52.54
CA PRO A 37 -8.25 29.58 51.41
C PRO A 37 -7.57 28.85 50.25
N TRP A 38 -6.98 27.67 50.48
CA TRP A 38 -6.13 26.98 49.50
C TRP A 38 -6.60 25.55 49.24
N ALA A 39 -6.66 25.22 47.95
CA ALA A 39 -6.88 23.87 47.46
C ALA A 39 -5.95 23.61 46.26
N SER A 40 -5.47 22.39 46.11
CA SER A 40 -4.67 21.99 44.96
C SER A 40 -4.90 20.54 44.57
N LEU A 41 -4.77 20.30 43.27
CA LEU A 41 -4.74 18.96 42.67
C LEU A 41 -3.29 18.66 42.34
N ASN A 42 -2.71 17.69 43.05
CA ASN A 42 -1.31 17.34 42.93
C ASN A 42 -1.17 15.94 42.34
N LEU A 43 -0.23 15.75 41.43
CA LEU A 43 0.17 14.46 40.87
C LEU A 43 1.54 14.07 41.45
N ILE A 44 1.70 12.82 41.84
CA ILE A 44 2.94 12.31 42.44
C ILE A 44 3.67 11.43 41.43
N ASP A 45 4.78 11.94 40.94
CA ASP A 45 5.68 11.25 40.00
C ASP A 45 6.79 10.51 40.77
N GLU A 46 7.73 9.89 40.06
CA GLU A 46 8.81 9.10 40.65
C GLU A 46 9.61 9.92 41.66
N ARG A 47 10.00 11.15 41.29
CA ARG A 47 10.92 12.01 42.08
C ARG A 47 10.35 13.35 42.51
N SER A 48 9.13 13.69 42.08
CA SER A 48 8.57 15.02 42.35
C SER A 48 7.06 15.02 42.49
N GLN A 49 6.56 16.03 43.20
CA GLN A 49 5.15 16.41 43.19
C GLN A 49 4.94 17.53 42.18
N PHE A 50 3.98 17.33 41.27
CA PHE A 50 3.55 18.36 40.33
C PHE A 50 2.15 18.87 40.69
N GLN A 51 1.99 20.18 40.86
CA GLN A 51 0.66 20.77 41.07
C GLN A 51 0.00 20.97 39.72
N LEU A 52 -0.96 20.12 39.40
CA LEU A 52 -1.71 20.23 38.16
C LEU A 52 -2.56 21.50 38.16
N VAL A 53 -3.27 21.75 39.27
CA VAL A 53 -4.13 22.93 39.46
C VAL A 53 -3.99 23.41 40.89
N THR A 54 -4.04 24.72 41.11
CA THR A 54 -4.01 25.33 42.43
C THR A 54 -5.00 26.50 42.48
N LEU A 55 -5.57 26.72 43.66
CA LEU A 55 -6.44 27.83 43.98
C LEU A 55 -5.71 28.79 44.93
N SER A 56 -5.72 30.09 44.61
CA SER A 56 -5.25 31.19 45.47
C SER A 56 -3.75 31.23 45.80
N ARG A 57 -2.91 30.39 45.18
CA ARG A 57 -1.44 30.44 45.27
C ARG A 57 -0.77 30.05 43.96
N ALA A 58 0.39 30.64 43.64
CA ALA A 58 1.19 30.22 42.50
C ALA A 58 1.64 28.74 42.67
N PRO A 59 1.64 27.94 41.61
CA PRO A 59 2.03 26.54 41.69
C PRO A 59 3.51 26.40 42.06
N VAL A 60 3.81 25.49 42.97
CA VAL A 60 5.16 25.16 43.44
C VAL A 60 5.40 23.66 43.26
N GLN A 61 6.40 23.33 42.46
CA GLN A 61 6.91 21.96 42.35
C GLN A 61 7.90 21.69 43.50
N CYS A 62 7.85 20.49 44.08
CA CYS A 62 8.80 20.07 45.11
C CYS A 62 9.27 18.63 44.88
N ALA A 63 10.37 18.25 45.54
CA ALA A 63 10.81 16.86 45.57
C ALA A 63 9.72 15.98 46.21
N ARG A 64 9.64 14.72 45.80
CA ARG A 64 8.65 13.79 46.36
C ARG A 64 8.82 13.61 47.87
N ASP A 65 10.07 13.57 48.34
CA ASP A 65 10.38 13.40 49.76
C ASP A 65 9.93 14.60 50.61
N ASP A 66 9.81 15.78 49.99
CA ASP A 66 9.30 17.00 50.63
C ASP A 66 7.77 17.09 50.56
N SER A 67 7.10 16.21 49.80
CA SER A 67 5.67 16.30 49.53
C SER A 67 4.82 15.75 50.68
N MET A 68 3.93 16.58 51.23
CA MET A 68 2.88 16.10 52.14
C MET A 68 1.89 15.14 51.43
N CYS A 69 1.70 15.29 50.12
CA CYS A 69 0.76 14.50 49.33
C CYS A 69 1.30 13.11 48.97
N ALA A 70 2.62 12.93 48.87
CA ALA A 70 3.24 11.64 48.65
C ALA A 70 2.85 10.62 49.74
N VAL A 71 2.84 11.06 51.00
CA VAL A 71 2.40 10.25 52.15
C VAL A 71 0.95 9.79 52.00
N THR A 72 0.06 10.66 51.52
CA THR A 72 -1.36 10.32 51.27
C THR A 72 -1.51 9.35 50.09
N VAL A 73 -0.69 9.50 49.04
CA VAL A 73 -0.65 8.57 47.91
C VAL A 73 -0.18 7.18 48.34
N GLU A 74 0.83 7.10 49.21
CA GLU A 74 1.33 5.84 49.76
C GLU A 74 0.32 5.14 50.65
N SER A 75 -0.44 5.89 51.46
CA SER A 75 -1.47 5.31 52.31
C SER A 75 -2.72 4.86 51.54
N GLY A 76 -3.00 5.50 50.40
CA GLY A 76 -4.20 5.27 49.59
C GLY A 76 -5.51 5.62 50.33
N ARG A 77 -5.44 6.38 51.43
CA ARG A 77 -6.59 6.74 52.27
C ARG A 77 -6.70 8.24 52.45
N PHE A 78 -7.89 8.71 52.80
CA PHE A 78 -8.09 10.12 53.15
C PHE A 78 -7.22 10.51 54.35
N THR A 79 -6.46 11.59 54.21
CA THR A 79 -5.61 12.14 55.27
C THR A 79 -6.28 13.38 55.86
N HIS A 80 -6.35 13.47 57.19
CA HIS A 80 -6.88 14.63 57.90
C HIS A 80 -5.97 15.01 59.07
N VAL A 81 -5.35 16.18 58.98
CA VAL A 81 -4.36 16.68 59.93
C VAL A 81 -4.81 18.06 60.43
N PRO A 82 -5.45 18.12 61.62
CA PRO A 82 -5.98 19.37 62.15
C PRO A 82 -4.91 20.44 62.44
N ASP A 83 -3.77 20.01 62.99
CA ASP A 83 -2.57 20.84 63.20
C ASP A 83 -1.32 20.02 62.86
N ALA A 84 -0.70 20.32 61.72
CA ALA A 84 0.43 19.61 61.17
C ALA A 84 1.71 19.74 62.02
N ARG A 85 1.79 20.73 62.92
CA ARG A 85 2.92 20.88 63.86
C ARG A 85 2.91 19.82 64.95
N LEU A 86 1.74 19.28 65.26
CA LEU A 86 1.55 18.27 66.29
C LEU A 86 1.60 16.85 65.72
N ASP A 87 1.42 16.71 64.40
CA ASP A 87 1.39 15.42 63.72
C ASP A 87 2.81 14.83 63.59
N PRO A 88 3.07 13.60 64.10
CA PRO A 88 4.39 12.99 64.04
C PRO A 88 4.95 12.77 62.63
N VAL A 89 4.08 12.60 61.63
CA VAL A 89 4.47 12.38 60.24
C VAL A 89 4.83 13.70 59.56
N TYR A 90 4.08 14.77 59.86
CA TYR A 90 4.18 16.03 59.12
C TYR A 90 4.96 17.15 59.83
N ARG A 91 5.17 17.10 61.14
CA ARG A 91 5.79 18.22 61.91
C ARG A 91 7.16 18.67 61.41
N ASN A 92 7.93 17.77 60.81
CA ASN A 92 9.26 18.04 60.27
C ASN A 92 9.26 18.32 58.76
N ASN A 93 8.10 18.26 58.10
CA ASN A 93 8.01 18.46 56.66
C ASN A 93 8.30 19.94 56.30
N PRO A 94 9.02 20.23 55.20
CA PRO A 94 9.36 21.60 54.76
C PRO A 94 8.15 22.54 54.60
N TRP A 95 6.96 22.01 54.29
CA TRP A 95 5.72 22.77 54.17
C TRP A 95 5.12 23.19 55.51
N VAL A 96 5.56 22.58 56.61
CA VAL A 96 5.12 22.88 57.99
C VAL A 96 6.18 23.71 58.71
N THR A 97 7.46 23.41 58.50
CA THR A 97 8.58 24.08 59.18
C THR A 97 8.84 25.52 58.71
N GLY A 98 8.20 25.98 57.64
CA GLY A 98 8.40 27.33 57.09
C GLY A 98 9.36 27.39 55.90
N VAL A 99 9.97 26.26 55.50
CA VAL A 99 10.97 26.23 54.41
C VAL A 99 10.31 26.37 53.03
N LEU A 100 9.21 25.66 52.77
CA LEU A 100 8.44 25.74 51.52
C LEU A 100 7.06 26.41 51.69
N GLY A 101 6.59 26.50 52.93
CA GLY A 101 5.30 27.07 53.28
C GLY A 101 5.05 27.04 54.78
N ASP A 102 3.91 27.59 55.18
CA ASP A 102 3.46 27.76 56.57
C ASP A 102 2.17 26.97 56.86
N ILE A 103 2.05 25.77 56.27
CA ILE A 103 0.85 24.93 56.42
C ILE A 103 0.67 24.52 57.88
N ARG A 104 -0.53 24.73 58.41
CA ARG A 104 -0.97 24.28 59.74
C ARG A 104 -2.09 23.28 59.65
N PHE A 105 -3.04 23.48 58.75
CA PHE A 105 -4.08 22.49 58.47
C PHE A 105 -3.83 21.82 57.12
N TYR A 106 -3.99 20.50 57.08
CA TYR A 106 -3.87 19.72 55.85
C TYR A 106 -4.91 18.60 55.81
N ALA A 107 -5.69 18.54 54.72
CA ALA A 107 -6.51 17.38 54.41
C ALA A 107 -6.38 17.02 52.94
N ALA A 108 -6.39 15.72 52.64
CA ALA A 108 -6.20 15.25 51.27
C ALA A 108 -6.94 13.95 50.99
N ALA A 109 -7.65 13.93 49.87
CA ALA A 109 -8.26 12.75 49.29
C ALA A 109 -7.36 12.21 48.15
N PRO A 110 -7.01 10.91 48.15
CA PRO A 110 -6.24 10.32 47.06
C PRO A 110 -7.08 10.20 45.78
N LEU A 111 -6.44 10.42 44.63
CA LEU A 111 -7.03 10.23 43.30
C LEU A 111 -6.79 8.80 42.85
N ILE A 112 -7.70 7.89 43.22
CA ILE A 112 -7.57 6.44 42.99
C ILE A 112 -8.22 6.06 41.66
N THR A 113 -7.44 5.47 40.74
CA THR A 113 -7.96 4.95 39.47
C THR A 113 -8.86 3.73 39.68
N PRO A 114 -9.68 3.33 38.68
CA PRO A 114 -10.44 2.08 38.72
C PRO A 114 -9.55 0.84 38.92
N ALA A 115 -8.28 0.91 38.51
CA ALA A 115 -7.28 -0.14 38.72
C ALA A 115 -6.67 -0.14 40.14
N GLY A 116 -7.07 0.80 41.01
CA GLY A 116 -6.62 0.89 42.40
C GLY A 116 -5.34 1.71 42.62
N HIS A 117 -4.84 2.43 41.61
CA HIS A 117 -3.61 3.21 41.71
C HIS A 117 -3.89 4.64 42.16
N ALA A 118 -3.22 5.13 43.21
CA ALA A 118 -3.29 6.53 43.61
C ALA A 118 -2.36 7.39 42.74
N LEU A 119 -2.91 8.22 41.86
CA LEU A 119 -2.12 9.07 40.95
C LEU A 119 -1.58 10.33 41.64
N GLY A 120 -2.25 10.74 42.71
CA GLY A 120 -2.10 12.06 43.30
C GLY A 120 -3.16 12.33 44.36
N THR A 121 -3.39 13.60 44.67
CA THR A 121 -4.36 14.02 45.69
C THR A 121 -5.14 15.27 45.29
N LEU A 122 -6.40 15.33 45.68
CA LEU A 122 -7.11 16.58 45.92
C LEU A 122 -6.85 16.98 47.38
N CYS A 123 -6.12 18.07 47.61
CA CYS A 123 -5.79 18.53 48.95
C CYS A 123 -6.27 19.95 49.20
N VAL A 124 -6.60 20.22 50.47
CA VAL A 124 -7.05 21.50 50.99
C VAL A 124 -6.18 21.85 52.21
N THR A 125 -5.77 23.11 52.31
CA THR A 125 -4.73 23.54 53.26
C THR A 125 -4.99 24.94 53.79
N ASP A 126 -4.51 25.20 55.00
CA ASP A 126 -4.60 26.51 55.65
C ASP A 126 -3.35 26.79 56.52
N SER A 127 -3.05 28.06 56.78
CA SER A 127 -2.01 28.51 57.72
C SER A 127 -2.52 28.64 59.15
N VAL A 128 -3.79 28.28 59.40
CA VAL A 128 -4.39 28.16 60.73
C VAL A 128 -4.90 26.72 60.95
N PRO A 129 -4.84 26.16 62.17
CA PRO A 129 -5.45 24.86 62.45
C PRO A 129 -6.95 24.84 62.16
N HIS A 130 -7.44 23.74 61.60
CA HIS A 130 -8.85 23.55 61.25
C HIS A 130 -9.27 22.11 61.54
N HIS A 131 -10.57 21.84 61.72
CA HIS A 131 -11.08 20.48 61.87
C HIS A 131 -12.22 20.22 60.89
N LEU A 132 -12.09 19.19 60.06
CA LEU A 132 -13.17 18.75 59.17
C LEU A 132 -14.09 17.77 59.88
N ARG A 133 -15.39 18.00 59.73
CA ARG A 133 -16.46 17.06 60.10
C ARG A 133 -16.42 15.83 59.18
N PRO A 134 -16.92 14.66 59.62
CA PRO A 134 -16.95 13.46 58.79
C PRO A 134 -17.64 13.66 57.43
N GLU A 135 -18.71 14.47 57.40
CA GLU A 135 -19.45 14.82 56.17
C GLU A 135 -18.57 15.60 55.18
N GLU A 136 -17.79 16.57 55.64
CA GLU A 136 -16.89 17.36 54.79
C GLU A 136 -15.78 16.49 54.20
N ARG A 137 -15.24 15.53 54.98
CA ARG A 137 -14.25 14.56 54.50
C ARG A 137 -14.83 13.65 53.41
N ALA A 138 -16.07 13.19 53.60
CA ALA A 138 -16.78 12.39 52.60
C ALA A 138 -17.00 13.19 51.31
N GLN A 139 -17.48 14.43 51.41
CA GLN A 139 -17.71 15.30 50.26
C GLN A 139 -16.42 15.59 49.46
N ILE A 140 -15.29 15.84 50.14
CA ILE A 140 -13.99 16.01 49.45
C ILE A 140 -13.54 14.71 48.78
N THR A 141 -13.83 13.56 49.39
CA THR A 141 -13.56 12.25 48.78
C THR A 141 -14.40 12.05 47.51
N ASP A 142 -15.68 12.44 47.52
CA ASP A 142 -16.54 12.40 46.34
C ASP A 142 -16.02 13.33 45.23
N LEU A 143 -15.52 14.52 45.58
CA LEU A 143 -14.87 15.42 44.61
C LEU A 143 -13.62 14.79 43.99
N ALA A 144 -12.81 14.08 44.77
CA ALA A 144 -11.66 13.33 44.25
C ALA A 144 -12.10 12.24 43.26
N ALA A 145 -13.20 11.53 43.54
CA ALA A 145 -13.76 10.56 42.60
C ALA A 145 -14.27 11.22 41.30
N ILE A 146 -14.88 12.40 41.38
CA ILE A 146 -15.29 13.18 40.20
C ILE A 146 -14.09 13.58 39.34
N VAL A 147 -12.98 14.00 39.97
CA VAL A 147 -11.73 14.30 39.28
C VAL A 147 -11.19 13.09 38.54
N VAL A 148 -11.17 11.91 39.18
CA VAL A 148 -10.76 10.66 38.53
C VAL A 148 -11.67 10.33 37.35
N ALA A 149 -12.99 10.44 37.51
CA ALA A 149 -13.94 10.20 36.42
C ALA A 149 -13.72 11.15 35.22
N PHE A 150 -13.34 12.40 35.48
CA PHE A 150 -12.95 13.35 34.44
C PHE A 150 -11.67 12.89 33.72
N PHE A 151 -10.65 12.44 34.45
CA PHE A 151 -9.42 11.90 33.87
C PHE A 151 -9.67 10.64 33.02
N GLU A 152 -10.53 9.73 33.47
CA GLU A 152 -10.94 8.55 32.69
C GLU A 152 -11.61 8.93 31.38
N ARG A 153 -12.60 9.83 31.44
CA ARG A 153 -13.32 10.27 30.24
C ARG A 153 -12.37 10.87 29.21
N ARG A 154 -11.39 11.65 29.67
CA ARG A 154 -10.36 12.25 28.80
C ARG A 154 -9.44 11.19 28.19
N ARG A 155 -9.03 10.19 28.96
CA ARG A 155 -8.22 9.05 28.47
C ARG A 155 -8.97 8.27 27.39
N GLN A 156 -10.22 7.87 27.66
CA GLN A 156 -11.07 7.13 26.72
C GLN A 156 -11.35 7.91 25.43
N ALA A 157 -11.62 9.21 25.53
CA ALA A 157 -11.83 10.07 24.37
C ALA A 157 -10.58 10.13 23.47
N ARG A 158 -9.39 10.21 24.09
CA ARG A 158 -8.11 10.18 23.36
C ARG A 158 -7.88 8.85 22.66
N GLU A 159 -8.07 7.73 23.34
CA GLU A 159 -7.90 6.39 22.75
C GLU A 159 -8.86 6.15 21.59
N THR A 160 -10.12 6.56 21.74
CA THR A 160 -11.14 6.46 20.69
C THR A 160 -10.74 7.29 19.46
N ALA A 161 -10.24 8.50 19.68
CA ALA A 161 -9.77 9.38 18.60
C ALA A 161 -8.52 8.81 17.89
N GLU A 162 -7.56 8.27 18.63
CA GLU A 162 -6.35 7.63 18.08
C GLU A 162 -6.71 6.39 17.22
N LEU A 163 -7.66 5.55 17.69
CA LEU A 163 -8.15 4.41 16.93
C LEU A 163 -8.89 4.84 15.66
N ALA A 164 -9.78 5.83 15.76
CA ALA A 164 -10.52 6.37 14.63
C ALA A 164 -9.57 6.95 13.56
N ALA A 165 -8.54 7.70 13.97
CA ALA A 165 -7.53 8.24 13.08
C ALA A 165 -6.76 7.13 12.35
N THR A 166 -6.43 6.04 13.04
CA THR A 166 -5.73 4.88 12.46
C THR A 166 -6.58 4.18 11.40
N VAL A 167 -7.86 3.95 11.69
CA VAL A 167 -8.82 3.36 10.73
C VAL A 167 -8.97 4.25 9.49
N GLN A 168 -9.15 5.56 9.69
CA GLN A 168 -9.27 6.52 8.60
C GLN A 168 -7.98 6.63 7.75
N ALA A 169 -6.80 6.56 8.37
CA ALA A 169 -5.54 6.57 7.65
C ALA A 169 -5.39 5.31 6.77
N ARG A 170 -5.74 4.13 7.31
CA ARG A 170 -5.73 2.87 6.55
C ARG A 170 -6.73 2.86 5.39
N GLN A 171 -7.92 3.42 5.61
CA GLN A 171 -8.92 3.53 4.55
C GLN A 171 -8.45 4.46 3.44
N ARG A 172 -7.99 5.67 3.79
CA ARG A 172 -7.42 6.63 2.81
C ARG A 172 -6.26 6.05 2.03
N TRP A 173 -5.37 5.29 2.69
CA TRP A 173 -4.27 4.61 2.02
C TRP A 173 -4.77 3.60 0.98
N THR A 174 -5.76 2.78 1.35
CA THR A 174 -6.35 1.77 0.44
C THR A 174 -7.03 2.42 -0.76
N ASP A 175 -7.80 3.48 -0.52
CA ASP A 175 -8.46 4.26 -1.58
C ASP A 175 -7.42 4.86 -2.52
N THR A 176 -6.38 5.51 -1.98
CA THR A 176 -5.29 6.10 -2.77
C THR A 176 -4.53 5.06 -3.60
N LEU A 177 -4.25 3.89 -3.01
CA LEU A 177 -3.61 2.80 -3.75
C LEU A 177 -4.45 2.36 -4.95
N LEU A 178 -5.76 2.17 -4.78
CA LEU A 178 -6.61 1.73 -5.88
C LEU A 178 -6.77 2.80 -6.96
N GLU A 179 -6.77 4.08 -6.60
CA GLU A 179 -6.85 5.21 -7.53
C GLU A 179 -5.59 5.43 -8.39
N THR A 180 -4.43 4.96 -7.92
CA THR A 180 -3.15 5.13 -8.61
C THR A 180 -2.85 4.03 -9.64
N ILE A 181 -3.47 2.85 -9.54
CA ILE A 181 -3.19 1.71 -10.43
C ILE A 181 -3.90 1.88 -11.79
N ASP A 182 -3.20 1.63 -12.89
CA ASP A 182 -3.73 1.65 -14.28
C ASP A 182 -4.48 0.36 -14.68
N THR A 183 -4.98 -0.37 -13.69
CA THR A 183 -5.83 -1.56 -13.86
C THR A 183 -7.20 -1.17 -13.35
N ALA A 184 -8.23 -1.35 -14.18
CA ALA A 184 -9.59 -1.08 -13.76
C ALA A 184 -10.00 -2.12 -12.70
N VAL A 185 -10.31 -1.65 -11.50
CA VAL A 185 -10.79 -2.48 -10.40
C VAL A 185 -12.22 -2.07 -10.06
N ILE A 186 -13.12 -3.07 -10.04
CA ILE A 186 -14.53 -2.91 -9.72
C ILE A 186 -14.89 -3.97 -8.67
N ALA A 187 -15.58 -3.59 -7.60
CA ALA A 187 -16.09 -4.54 -6.62
C ALA A 187 -17.56 -4.27 -6.28
N CYS A 188 -18.27 -5.33 -5.90
CA CYS A 188 -19.63 -5.27 -5.39
C CYS A 188 -19.80 -6.10 -4.11
N ASP A 189 -20.81 -5.77 -3.33
CA ASP A 189 -21.22 -6.55 -2.16
C ASP A 189 -22.13 -7.75 -2.54
N ALA A 190 -22.50 -8.54 -1.54
CA ALA A 190 -23.39 -9.69 -1.67
C ALA A 190 -24.78 -9.35 -2.23
N SER A 191 -25.19 -8.08 -2.20
CA SER A 191 -26.47 -7.60 -2.75
C SER A 191 -26.37 -7.11 -4.19
N GLU A 192 -25.23 -7.32 -4.85
CA GLU A 192 -24.87 -6.81 -6.19
C GLU A 192 -24.68 -5.29 -6.24
N LYS A 193 -24.60 -4.60 -5.10
CA LYS A 193 -24.34 -3.17 -5.08
C LYS A 193 -22.86 -2.95 -5.31
N VAL A 194 -22.53 -2.14 -6.31
CA VAL A 194 -21.15 -1.71 -6.57
C VAL A 194 -20.65 -0.87 -5.39
N THR A 195 -19.57 -1.32 -4.77
CA THR A 195 -18.92 -0.68 -3.61
C THR A 195 -17.58 -0.06 -3.95
N LEU A 196 -17.00 -0.40 -5.10
CA LEU A 196 -15.69 0.12 -5.52
C LEU A 196 -15.62 0.28 -7.02
N TRP A 197 -15.09 1.43 -7.45
CA TRP A 197 -14.74 1.70 -8.84
C TRP A 197 -13.54 2.64 -8.83
N ASN A 198 -12.36 2.21 -9.30
CA ASN A 198 -11.20 3.10 -9.30
C ASN A 198 -11.13 4.02 -10.54
N ARG A 199 -10.16 4.94 -10.57
CA ARG A 199 -9.90 5.86 -11.71
C ARG A 199 -9.85 5.15 -13.05
N ALA A 200 -9.02 4.11 -13.20
CA ALA A 200 -8.87 3.39 -14.46
C ALA A 200 -10.22 2.81 -14.94
N ALA A 201 -11.00 2.23 -14.03
CA ALA A 201 -12.33 1.74 -14.36
C ALA A 201 -13.28 2.87 -14.80
N ARG A 202 -13.25 4.05 -14.15
CA ARG A 202 -14.09 5.20 -14.55
C ARG A 202 -13.71 5.71 -15.95
N GLU A 203 -12.41 5.81 -16.23
CA GLU A 203 -11.90 6.24 -17.53
C GLU A 203 -12.31 5.28 -18.66
N TRP A 204 -12.28 3.97 -18.41
CA TRP A 204 -12.56 2.96 -19.43
C TRP A 204 -14.04 2.81 -19.73
N HIS A 205 -14.87 2.82 -18.70
CA HIS A 205 -16.31 2.66 -18.84
C HIS A 205 -17.04 3.98 -19.11
N GLY A 206 -16.36 5.12 -18.92
CA GLY A 206 -16.88 6.47 -19.17
C GLY A 206 -17.99 6.92 -18.21
N ARG A 207 -18.27 6.14 -17.16
CA ARG A 207 -19.27 6.40 -16.12
C ARG A 207 -18.96 5.56 -14.87
N SER A 208 -19.30 6.07 -13.69
CA SER A 208 -19.27 5.29 -12.44
C SER A 208 -20.57 4.49 -12.29
N GLY A 209 -20.48 3.26 -11.78
CA GLY A 209 -21.61 2.45 -11.32
C GLY A 209 -21.86 2.52 -9.81
N GLU A 210 -21.14 3.38 -9.07
CA GLU A 210 -21.27 3.45 -7.61
C GLU A 210 -22.68 3.81 -7.16
N GLY A 211 -23.22 3.02 -6.23
CA GLY A 211 -24.56 3.23 -5.68
C GLY A 211 -25.71 2.80 -6.58
N ASP A 212 -25.43 2.26 -7.77
CA ASP A 212 -26.46 1.82 -8.71
C ASP A 212 -27.01 0.42 -8.32
N PRO A 213 -28.27 0.32 -7.89
CA PRO A 213 -28.84 -0.93 -7.45
C PRO A 213 -29.35 -1.70 -8.67
N ARG A 214 -28.61 -2.74 -9.06
CA ARG A 214 -29.06 -3.79 -10.00
C ARG A 214 -29.51 -3.25 -11.37
N GLY A 215 -28.63 -3.37 -12.36
CA GLY A 215 -29.03 -3.24 -13.76
C GLY A 215 -29.29 -4.63 -14.35
N THR A 216 -30.46 -4.86 -14.94
CA THR A 216 -30.55 -5.73 -16.11
C THR A 216 -29.92 -5.00 -17.30
N ASP A 217 -29.31 -5.74 -18.23
CA ASP A 217 -28.62 -5.22 -19.41
C ASP A 217 -27.28 -4.52 -19.12
N VAL A 218 -26.53 -5.06 -18.15
CA VAL A 218 -25.20 -4.54 -17.74
C VAL A 218 -24.24 -4.54 -18.94
N ALA A 219 -24.22 -5.63 -19.71
CA ALA A 219 -23.32 -5.76 -20.84
C ALA A 219 -23.52 -4.68 -21.90
N ARG A 220 -24.76 -4.37 -22.30
CA ARG A 220 -25.00 -3.27 -23.25
C ARG A 220 -24.71 -1.92 -22.64
N ARG A 221 -25.09 -1.71 -21.37
CA ARG A 221 -24.90 -0.42 -20.70
C ARG A 221 -23.44 -0.02 -20.61
N PHE A 222 -22.54 -0.97 -20.33
CA PHE A 222 -21.11 -0.72 -20.24
C PHE A 222 -20.33 -1.10 -21.50
N GLY A 223 -21.03 -1.47 -22.58
CA GLY A 223 -20.42 -1.80 -23.87
C GLY A 223 -19.47 -2.99 -23.78
N LEU A 224 -19.88 -4.06 -23.10
CA LEU A 224 -19.09 -5.26 -22.86
C LEU A 224 -19.36 -6.31 -23.95
N PHE A 225 -18.32 -6.66 -24.69
CA PHE A 225 -18.37 -7.60 -25.80
C PHE A 225 -17.32 -8.69 -25.63
N GLU A 226 -17.54 -9.83 -26.29
CA GLU A 226 -16.51 -10.84 -26.53
C GLU A 226 -15.32 -10.23 -27.30
N PRO A 227 -14.16 -10.92 -27.35
CA PRO A 227 -12.96 -10.41 -28.04
C PRO A 227 -13.16 -10.02 -29.51
N ASP A 228 -14.20 -10.56 -30.17
CA ASP A 228 -14.59 -10.24 -31.55
C ASP A 228 -15.13 -8.81 -31.70
N GLY A 229 -15.55 -8.20 -30.61
CA GLY A 229 -16.10 -6.86 -30.53
C GLY A 229 -17.53 -6.67 -31.04
N VAL A 230 -18.21 -7.76 -31.41
CA VAL A 230 -19.55 -7.78 -31.99
C VAL A 230 -20.54 -8.48 -31.06
N THR A 231 -20.13 -9.59 -30.46
CA THR A 231 -20.99 -10.42 -29.62
C THR A 231 -21.09 -9.83 -28.21
N THR A 232 -22.29 -9.49 -27.75
CA THR A 232 -22.52 -9.01 -26.39
C THR A 232 -22.44 -10.17 -25.40
N ILE A 233 -21.77 -9.97 -24.27
CA ILE A 233 -21.69 -11.01 -23.22
C ILE A 233 -23.03 -11.04 -22.45
N PRO A 234 -23.65 -12.22 -22.21
CA PRO A 234 -24.83 -12.31 -21.35
C PRO A 234 -24.53 -11.84 -19.92
N ASP A 235 -25.48 -11.17 -19.27
CA ASP A 235 -25.27 -10.60 -17.93
C ASP A 235 -24.89 -11.66 -16.88
N ASP A 236 -25.42 -12.88 -16.98
CA ASP A 236 -25.09 -13.99 -16.07
C ASP A 236 -23.75 -14.66 -16.38
N GLU A 237 -23.15 -14.36 -17.54
CA GLU A 237 -21.81 -14.78 -17.94
C GLU A 237 -20.75 -13.71 -17.74
N LEU A 238 -21.13 -12.51 -17.28
CA LEU A 238 -20.17 -11.48 -16.93
C LEU A 238 -19.25 -11.98 -15.80
N PRO A 239 -17.91 -11.79 -15.89
CA PRO A 239 -16.98 -12.36 -14.92
C PRO A 239 -17.28 -11.97 -13.46
N LEU A 240 -17.72 -10.73 -13.21
CA LEU A 240 -18.11 -10.29 -11.87
C LEU A 240 -19.35 -11.03 -11.35
N GLN A 241 -20.32 -11.31 -12.22
CA GLN A 241 -21.55 -12.05 -11.89
C GLN A 241 -21.29 -13.54 -11.68
N ILE A 242 -20.41 -14.15 -12.48
CA ILE A 242 -19.92 -15.53 -12.27
C ILE A 242 -19.26 -15.64 -10.89
N ALA A 243 -18.36 -14.70 -10.56
CA ALA A 243 -17.65 -14.69 -9.29
C ALA A 243 -18.60 -14.54 -8.10
N LEU A 244 -19.57 -13.63 -8.18
CA LEU A 244 -20.52 -13.37 -7.10
C LEU A 244 -21.55 -14.50 -6.92
N ARG A 245 -22.28 -14.84 -7.99
CA ARG A 245 -23.44 -15.74 -7.90
C ARG A 245 -23.06 -17.22 -7.91
N ARG A 246 -22.01 -17.57 -8.66
CA ARG A 246 -21.55 -18.97 -8.80
C ARG A 246 -20.35 -19.27 -7.90
N GLY A 247 -19.70 -18.25 -7.33
CA GLY A 247 -18.52 -18.42 -6.47
C GLY A 247 -17.27 -18.90 -7.22
N ILE A 248 -17.26 -18.79 -8.55
CA ILE A 248 -16.20 -19.29 -9.43
C ILE A 248 -15.22 -18.15 -9.76
N THR A 249 -13.92 -18.41 -9.56
CA THR A 249 -12.87 -17.49 -10.01
C THR A 249 -12.71 -17.58 -11.53
N VAL A 250 -12.79 -16.43 -12.21
CA VAL A 250 -12.51 -16.30 -13.64
C VAL A 250 -11.13 -15.70 -13.82
N THR A 251 -10.26 -16.32 -14.61
CA THR A 251 -8.89 -15.83 -14.82
C THR A 251 -8.58 -15.71 -16.31
N GLY A 252 -8.00 -14.59 -16.70
CA GLY A 252 -7.46 -14.38 -18.04
C GLY A 252 -8.49 -14.29 -19.15
N ARG A 253 -9.78 -14.08 -18.85
CA ARG A 253 -10.81 -13.93 -19.89
C ARG A 253 -10.57 -12.61 -20.63
N GLU A 254 -10.42 -12.69 -21.94
CA GLU A 254 -10.31 -11.50 -22.76
C GLU A 254 -11.72 -10.99 -23.12
N MET A 255 -11.89 -9.68 -23.15
CA MET A 255 -13.12 -9.02 -23.61
C MET A 255 -12.77 -7.69 -24.26
N MET A 256 -13.75 -7.09 -24.93
CA MET A 256 -13.65 -5.76 -25.50
C MET A 256 -14.65 -4.81 -24.82
N ILE A 257 -14.15 -3.65 -24.40
CA ILE A 257 -14.97 -2.57 -23.83
C ILE A 257 -15.10 -1.49 -24.90
N ARG A 258 -16.34 -1.22 -25.31
CA ARG A 258 -16.69 -0.11 -26.19
C ARG A 258 -16.87 1.16 -25.36
N ARG A 259 -15.90 2.06 -25.45
CA ARG A 259 -15.95 3.35 -24.76
C ARG A 259 -17.06 4.24 -25.32
N PRO A 260 -17.68 5.10 -24.50
CA PRO A 260 -18.61 6.12 -25.01
C PRO A 260 -17.92 7.10 -25.97
N VAL A 261 -16.64 7.42 -25.71
CA VAL A 261 -15.81 8.32 -26.50
C VAL A 261 -14.42 7.66 -26.65
N GLY A 262 -13.89 7.65 -27.88
CA GLY A 262 -12.55 7.12 -28.18
C GLY A 262 -12.54 5.71 -28.77
N GLU A 263 -11.34 5.14 -28.90
CA GLU A 263 -11.16 3.79 -29.42
C GLU A 263 -11.62 2.71 -28.41
N PRO A 264 -12.14 1.57 -28.89
CA PRO A 264 -12.43 0.42 -28.04
C PRO A 264 -11.14 -0.11 -27.38
N VAL A 265 -11.29 -0.66 -26.18
CA VAL A 265 -10.16 -1.19 -25.41
C VAL A 265 -10.34 -2.67 -25.18
N HIS A 266 -9.31 -3.42 -25.53
CA HIS A 266 -9.23 -4.84 -25.25
C HIS A 266 -8.66 -5.03 -23.86
N VAL A 267 -9.38 -5.75 -23.01
CA VAL A 267 -8.96 -6.00 -21.64
C VAL A 267 -8.84 -7.48 -21.37
N ARG A 268 -7.88 -7.83 -20.51
CA ARG A 268 -7.79 -9.13 -19.88
C ARG A 268 -8.35 -9.04 -18.47
N VAL A 269 -9.25 -9.94 -18.14
CA VAL A 269 -10.12 -9.83 -16.97
C VAL A 269 -9.93 -11.01 -16.03
N ASN A 270 -9.76 -10.67 -14.76
CA ASN A 270 -9.79 -11.61 -13.64
C ASN A 270 -10.93 -11.21 -12.71
N ALA A 271 -11.72 -12.18 -12.27
CA ALA A 271 -12.78 -11.97 -11.29
C ALA A 271 -12.72 -13.04 -10.21
N GLY A 272 -13.00 -12.67 -8.97
CA GLY A 272 -13.03 -13.62 -7.85
C GLY A 272 -14.02 -13.21 -6.76
N PRO A 273 -14.60 -14.19 -6.03
CA PRO A 273 -15.44 -13.91 -4.89
C PRO A 273 -14.62 -13.33 -3.74
N LEU A 274 -15.13 -12.30 -3.09
CA LEU A 274 -14.64 -11.82 -1.81
C LEU A 274 -15.27 -12.69 -0.72
N ARG A 275 -14.45 -13.49 -0.05
CA ARG A 275 -14.91 -14.42 0.99
C ARG A 275 -14.63 -13.86 2.37
N GLY A 276 -15.62 -13.96 3.24
CA GLY A 276 -15.47 -13.63 4.65
C GLY A 276 -14.73 -14.72 5.43
N PRO A 277 -14.51 -14.49 6.74
CA PRO A 277 -13.77 -15.43 7.59
C PRO A 277 -14.40 -16.82 7.70
N ALA A 278 -15.71 -16.95 7.51
CA ALA A 278 -16.43 -18.23 7.56
C ALA A 278 -16.62 -18.86 6.17
N GLY A 279 -16.01 -18.29 5.12
CA GLY A 279 -16.06 -18.79 3.74
C GLY A 279 -17.27 -18.34 2.93
N GLU A 280 -18.18 -17.57 3.54
CA GLU A 280 -19.33 -16.96 2.89
C GLU A 280 -18.89 -15.91 1.86
N ILE A 281 -19.62 -15.82 0.75
CA ILE A 281 -19.34 -14.81 -0.28
C ILE A 281 -19.94 -13.48 0.19
N GLN A 282 -19.08 -12.53 0.54
CA GLN A 282 -19.45 -11.18 0.96
C GLN A 282 -19.57 -10.21 -0.22
N GLY A 283 -19.06 -10.60 -1.38
CA GLY A 283 -19.04 -9.78 -2.58
C GLY A 283 -18.20 -10.41 -3.69
N ALA A 284 -17.89 -9.64 -4.72
CA ALA A 284 -16.97 -10.05 -5.77
C ALA A 284 -16.12 -8.86 -6.22
N VAL A 285 -14.93 -9.17 -6.74
CA VAL A 285 -14.01 -8.19 -7.31
C VAL A 285 -13.63 -8.59 -8.72
N LEU A 286 -13.48 -7.60 -9.58
CA LEU A 286 -13.07 -7.68 -10.96
C LEU A 286 -11.85 -6.79 -11.16
N ALA A 287 -10.81 -7.31 -11.79
CA ALA A 287 -9.66 -6.54 -12.26
C ALA A 287 -9.55 -6.70 -13.78
N GLN A 288 -9.41 -5.59 -14.48
CA GLN A 288 -9.28 -5.55 -15.94
C GLN A 288 -7.98 -4.83 -16.28
N ALA A 289 -7.12 -5.48 -17.06
CA ALA A 289 -5.87 -4.90 -17.55
C ALA A 289 -5.99 -4.58 -19.05
N ASP A 290 -5.59 -3.38 -19.47
CA ASP A 290 -5.56 -3.01 -20.88
C ASP A 290 -4.46 -3.82 -21.61
N VAL A 291 -4.87 -4.58 -22.62
CA VAL A 291 -3.98 -5.38 -23.46
C VAL A 291 -4.02 -4.92 -24.92
N THR A 292 -4.61 -3.76 -25.21
CA THR A 292 -4.80 -3.24 -26.57
C THR A 292 -3.46 -3.06 -27.30
N ALA A 293 -2.51 -2.36 -26.67
CA ALA A 293 -1.17 -2.16 -27.24
C ALA A 293 -0.41 -3.49 -27.36
N ASP A 294 -0.58 -4.39 -26.40
CA ASP A 294 0.06 -5.70 -26.43
C ASP A 294 -0.46 -6.59 -27.55
N ARG A 295 -1.77 -6.62 -27.76
CA ARG A 295 -2.42 -7.32 -28.88
C ARG A 295 -1.97 -6.76 -30.22
N ARG A 296 -1.94 -5.42 -30.39
CA ARG A 296 -1.43 -4.79 -31.63
C ARG A 296 0.01 -5.20 -31.90
N ARG A 297 0.88 -5.18 -30.89
CA ARG A 297 2.28 -5.60 -31.03
C ARG A 297 2.41 -7.08 -31.41
N ARG A 298 1.68 -7.97 -30.73
CA ARG A 298 1.69 -9.41 -31.04
C ARG A 298 1.24 -9.68 -32.47
N ARG A 299 0.16 -9.02 -32.92
CA ARG A 299 -0.34 -9.16 -34.29
C ARG A 299 0.67 -8.70 -35.33
N LEU A 300 1.31 -7.55 -35.12
CA LEU A 300 2.35 -7.05 -36.03
C LEU A 300 3.56 -7.98 -36.10
N ILE A 301 3.98 -8.56 -34.97
CA ILE A 301 5.07 -9.54 -34.93
C ILE A 301 4.68 -10.79 -35.73
N GLU A 302 3.46 -11.28 -35.58
CA GLU A 302 3.01 -12.47 -36.29
C GLU A 302 2.91 -12.23 -37.80
N GLU A 303 2.30 -11.11 -38.22
CA GLU A 303 2.25 -10.73 -39.64
C GLU A 303 3.67 -10.53 -40.24
N ALA A 304 4.60 -9.97 -39.47
CA ALA A 304 5.99 -9.83 -39.91
C ALA A 304 6.70 -11.19 -40.04
N ARG A 305 6.42 -12.14 -39.13
CA ARG A 305 6.95 -13.51 -39.20
C ARG A 305 6.42 -14.26 -40.42
N GLU A 306 5.12 -14.16 -40.69
CA GLU A 306 4.52 -14.79 -41.87
C GLU A 306 5.10 -14.22 -43.17
N ARG A 307 5.25 -12.89 -43.27
CA ARG A 307 5.89 -12.25 -44.43
C ARG A 307 7.34 -12.68 -44.61
N LEU A 308 8.11 -12.77 -43.52
CA LEU A 308 9.50 -13.22 -43.58
C LEU A 308 9.60 -14.69 -44.00
N ALA A 309 8.70 -15.55 -43.51
CA ALA A 309 8.63 -16.96 -43.90
C ALA A 309 8.32 -17.12 -45.40
N ALA A 310 7.37 -16.34 -45.93
CA ALA A 310 7.04 -16.34 -47.35
C ALA A 310 8.23 -15.87 -48.22
N ALA A 311 8.90 -14.77 -47.84
CA ALA A 311 10.05 -14.25 -48.57
C ALA A 311 11.25 -15.22 -48.55
N ASN A 312 11.50 -15.89 -47.42
CA ASN A 312 12.54 -16.91 -47.32
C ASN A 312 12.25 -18.10 -48.24
N ALA A 313 11.00 -18.58 -48.28
CA ALA A 313 10.61 -19.68 -49.16
C ALA A 313 10.75 -19.32 -50.65
N GLU A 314 10.46 -18.07 -51.03
CA GLU A 314 10.68 -17.57 -52.39
C GLU A 314 12.17 -17.49 -52.74
N LEU A 315 12.99 -16.99 -51.82
CA LEU A 315 14.44 -16.92 -52.01
C LEU A 315 15.07 -18.30 -52.14
N GLU A 316 14.64 -19.27 -51.32
CA GLU A 316 15.07 -20.67 -51.43
C GLU A 316 14.71 -21.28 -52.79
N ARG A 317 13.52 -21.01 -53.31
CA ARG A 317 13.10 -21.47 -54.65
C ARG A 317 13.95 -20.82 -55.75
N SER A 318 14.10 -19.49 -55.71
CA SER A 318 14.90 -18.75 -56.69
C SER A 318 16.37 -19.21 -56.70
N ASN A 319 16.95 -19.46 -55.53
CA ASN A 319 18.30 -20.02 -55.41
C ASN A 319 18.40 -21.43 -56.00
N ALA A 320 17.39 -22.29 -55.78
CA ALA A 320 17.34 -23.62 -56.38
C ALA A 320 17.25 -23.55 -57.91
N ASP A 321 16.41 -22.67 -58.45
CA ASP A 321 16.25 -22.47 -59.88
C ASP A 321 17.55 -21.95 -60.53
N LEU A 322 18.22 -20.98 -59.88
CA LEU A 322 19.51 -20.47 -60.35
C LEU A 322 20.59 -21.56 -60.33
N THR A 323 20.61 -22.41 -59.29
CA THR A 323 21.55 -23.54 -59.20
C THR A 323 21.32 -24.54 -60.34
N ASN A 324 20.05 -24.88 -60.61
CA ASN A 324 19.69 -25.76 -61.71
C ASN A 324 20.05 -25.17 -63.07
N PHE A 325 19.79 -23.87 -63.26
CA PHE A 325 20.15 -23.14 -64.48
C PHE A 325 21.67 -23.12 -64.68
N ALA A 326 22.44 -22.78 -63.65
CA ALA A 326 23.90 -22.78 -63.70
C ALA A 326 24.45 -24.17 -64.05
N ALA A 327 23.93 -25.23 -63.43
CA ALA A 327 24.32 -26.60 -63.74
C ALA A 327 24.03 -27.00 -65.20
N ALA A 328 22.86 -26.62 -65.72
CA ALA A 328 22.48 -26.89 -67.11
C ALA A 328 23.38 -26.14 -68.11
N VAL A 329 23.56 -24.83 -67.92
CA VAL A 329 24.42 -24.01 -68.79
C VAL A 329 25.87 -24.49 -68.76
N GLY A 330 26.39 -24.89 -67.59
CA GLY A 330 27.72 -25.47 -67.47
C GLY A 330 27.88 -26.72 -68.32
N HIS A 331 26.94 -27.66 -68.22
CA HIS A 331 26.96 -28.89 -69.02
C HIS A 331 26.94 -28.59 -70.54
N ASP A 332 26.05 -27.70 -70.97
CA ASP A 332 25.84 -27.40 -72.39
C ASP A 332 27.00 -26.62 -73.03
N LEU A 333 27.78 -25.86 -72.23
CA LEU A 333 28.98 -25.16 -72.72
C LEU A 333 30.24 -26.02 -72.64
N ILE A 334 30.39 -26.89 -71.63
CA ILE A 334 31.58 -27.71 -71.43
C ILE A 334 31.67 -28.83 -72.47
N ALA A 335 30.56 -29.46 -72.83
CA ALA A 335 30.55 -30.57 -73.79
C ALA A 335 31.14 -30.21 -75.18
N PRO A 336 30.72 -29.12 -75.85
CA PRO A 336 31.33 -28.71 -77.12
C PRO A 336 32.77 -28.23 -76.95
N LEU A 337 33.12 -27.55 -75.86
CA LEU A 337 34.50 -27.14 -75.58
C LEU A 337 35.43 -28.34 -75.41
N ALA A 338 34.97 -29.41 -74.75
CA ALA A 338 35.73 -30.65 -74.63
C ALA A 338 35.94 -31.32 -76.00
N ALA A 339 34.92 -31.30 -76.88
CA ALA A 339 35.03 -31.83 -78.23
C ALA A 339 36.04 -31.01 -79.07
N VAL A 340 35.93 -29.68 -79.06
CA VAL A 340 36.86 -28.78 -79.74
C VAL A 340 38.28 -28.95 -79.20
N GLY A 341 38.45 -29.05 -77.89
CA GLY A 341 39.73 -29.34 -77.24
C GLY A 341 40.36 -30.64 -77.73
N GLY A 342 39.59 -31.73 -77.82
CA GLY A 342 40.09 -33.02 -78.34
C GLY A 342 40.52 -32.95 -79.81
N PHE A 343 39.78 -32.24 -80.67
CA PHE A 343 40.21 -32.02 -82.05
C PHE A 343 41.48 -31.17 -82.15
N LEU A 344 41.61 -30.15 -81.30
CA LEU A 344 42.82 -29.32 -81.23
C LEU A 344 44.04 -30.12 -80.74
N GLU A 345 43.87 -31.04 -79.79
CA GLU A 345 44.94 -31.97 -79.38
C GLU A 345 45.41 -32.85 -80.54
N LEU A 346 44.49 -33.41 -81.31
CA LEU A 346 44.83 -34.21 -82.50
C LEU A 346 45.60 -33.37 -83.55
N LEU A 347 45.13 -32.16 -83.84
CA LEU A 347 45.81 -31.24 -84.77
C LEU A 347 47.20 -30.82 -84.27
N ALA A 348 47.38 -30.68 -82.96
CA ALA A 348 48.68 -30.39 -82.35
C ALA A 348 49.65 -31.57 -82.50
N MET A 349 49.17 -32.82 -82.39
CA MET A 349 49.98 -34.02 -82.63
C MET A 349 50.43 -34.14 -84.11
N GLU A 350 49.66 -33.61 -85.05
CA GLU A 350 50.00 -33.55 -86.48
C GLU A 350 50.91 -32.36 -86.85
N GLY A 351 51.33 -31.55 -85.87
CA GLY A 351 52.31 -30.48 -86.06
C GLY A 351 51.72 -29.14 -86.52
N CYS A 352 50.41 -28.93 -86.37
CA CYS A 352 49.75 -27.67 -86.71
C CYS A 352 50.05 -26.58 -85.64
N PRO A 353 50.78 -25.50 -85.97
CA PRO A 353 51.21 -24.50 -84.97
C PRO A 353 50.06 -23.69 -84.37
N GLU A 354 48.94 -23.56 -85.09
CA GLU A 354 47.75 -22.81 -84.66
C GLU A 354 46.92 -23.56 -83.59
N ALA A 355 47.08 -24.88 -83.50
CA ALA A 355 46.35 -25.73 -82.55
C ALA A 355 46.71 -25.45 -81.08
N ALA A 356 47.96 -25.06 -80.81
CA ALA A 356 48.41 -24.70 -79.47
C ALA A 356 47.72 -23.43 -78.94
N ALA A 357 47.53 -22.42 -79.80
CA ALA A 357 46.82 -21.20 -79.44
C ALA A 357 45.32 -21.47 -79.21
N GLY A 358 44.70 -22.32 -80.03
CA GLY A 358 43.30 -22.75 -79.85
C GLY A 358 43.09 -23.54 -78.56
N SER A 359 44.00 -24.46 -78.21
CA SER A 359 43.91 -25.26 -76.98
C SER A 359 44.04 -24.39 -75.73
N ALA A 360 44.94 -23.40 -75.75
CA ALA A 360 45.05 -22.39 -74.69
C ALA A 360 43.75 -21.58 -74.53
N GLU A 361 43.05 -21.26 -75.62
CA GLU A 361 41.79 -20.53 -75.57
C GLU A 361 40.64 -21.38 -75.01
N VAL A 362 40.51 -22.64 -75.43
CA VAL A 362 39.52 -23.57 -74.88
C VAL A 362 39.74 -23.78 -73.38
N THR A 363 41.00 -23.89 -72.94
CA THR A 363 41.35 -24.01 -71.53
C THR A 363 40.96 -22.74 -70.76
N ARG A 364 41.27 -21.55 -71.28
CA ARG A 364 40.83 -20.28 -70.69
C ARG A 364 39.30 -20.18 -70.57
N MET A 365 38.56 -20.56 -71.61
CA MET A 365 37.09 -20.53 -71.58
C MET A 365 36.53 -21.49 -70.54
N ARG A 366 37.15 -22.68 -70.37
CA ARG A 366 36.77 -23.64 -69.33
C ARG A 366 37.01 -23.11 -67.93
N ASP A 367 38.19 -22.52 -67.68
CA ASP A 367 38.54 -21.92 -66.38
C ASP A 367 37.60 -20.76 -66.01
N VAL A 368 37.17 -19.96 -66.99
CA VAL A 368 36.19 -18.89 -66.77
C VAL A 368 34.82 -19.46 -66.41
N ILE A 369 34.36 -20.51 -67.12
CA ILE A 369 33.09 -21.18 -66.82
C ILE A 369 33.13 -21.81 -65.42
N ASP A 370 34.19 -22.54 -65.10
CA ASP A 370 34.37 -23.16 -63.78
C ASP A 370 34.47 -22.11 -62.67
N GLY A 371 35.11 -20.96 -62.93
CA GLY A 371 35.16 -19.83 -61.99
C GLY A 371 33.79 -19.17 -61.75
N LEU A 372 32.97 -19.01 -62.79
CA LEU A 372 31.60 -18.48 -62.67
C LEU A 372 30.67 -19.47 -61.94
N LEU A 373 30.76 -20.76 -62.26
CA LEU A 373 30.00 -21.81 -61.58
C LEU A 373 30.43 -21.97 -60.13
N ALA A 374 31.73 -21.93 -59.84
CA ALA A 374 32.26 -21.94 -58.49
C ALA A 374 31.82 -20.70 -57.71
N GLY A 375 31.78 -19.52 -58.33
CA GLY A 375 31.25 -18.30 -57.70
C GLY A 375 29.76 -18.41 -57.33
N ALA A 376 28.95 -18.91 -58.25
CA ALA A 376 27.51 -19.16 -58.02
C ALA A 376 27.26 -20.23 -56.93
N LEU A 377 28.16 -21.21 -56.79
CA LEU A 377 28.09 -22.27 -55.78
C LEU A 377 28.80 -21.91 -54.45
N ALA A 378 29.74 -20.96 -54.44
CA ALA A 378 30.50 -20.55 -53.25
C ALA A 378 29.80 -19.48 -52.41
N ASP A 379 28.87 -18.72 -52.99
CA ASP A 379 27.97 -17.82 -52.22
C ASP A 379 27.10 -18.60 -51.21
N ARG A 380 27.08 -19.93 -51.34
CA ARG A 380 26.50 -20.93 -50.44
C ARG A 380 27.26 -21.11 -49.10
N ALA A 381 28.55 -20.72 -49.02
CA ALA A 381 29.42 -21.07 -47.89
C ALA A 381 29.62 -19.95 -46.85
N ARG A 382 28.99 -18.78 -47.02
CA ARG A 382 28.89 -17.80 -45.92
C ARG A 382 27.63 -18.11 -45.10
N PRO A 383 27.76 -18.67 -43.89
CA PRO A 383 26.62 -18.77 -43.01
C PRO A 383 26.17 -17.35 -42.67
N SER A 384 24.91 -17.03 -42.92
CA SER A 384 24.20 -15.91 -42.32
C SER A 384 24.09 -16.14 -40.81
N GLY A 385 25.21 -16.00 -40.10
CA GLY A 385 25.25 -15.96 -38.65
C GLY A 385 24.51 -14.72 -38.13
N PRO A 386 23.85 -14.80 -36.97
CA PRO A 386 23.03 -13.71 -36.46
C PRO A 386 23.92 -12.49 -36.18
N ALA A 387 23.46 -11.32 -36.60
CA ALA A 387 24.03 -10.04 -36.20
C ALA A 387 23.95 -9.91 -34.67
N ARG A 388 25.05 -10.20 -33.98
CA ARG A 388 25.25 -9.78 -32.59
C ARG A 388 25.37 -8.26 -32.59
N GLY A 389 24.27 -7.59 -32.19
CA GLY A 389 24.27 -6.18 -31.86
C GLY A 389 25.31 -5.90 -30.77
N ARG A 390 26.21 -4.96 -31.06
CA ARG A 390 26.98 -4.22 -30.04
C ARG A 390 26.23 -2.92 -29.74
N ARG A 391 25.52 -2.90 -28.61
CA ARG A 391 25.65 -1.92 -27.51
C ARG A 391 24.44 -2.00 -26.60
#